data_AF-D2JCA2-F1
#
_entry.id   AF-D2JCA2-F1
#
_cell.length_a   1.000
_cell.length_b   1.000
_cell.length_c   1.000
_cell.angle_alpha   90.00
_cell.angle_beta   90.00
_cell.angle_gamma   90.00
#
_symmetry.space_group_name_H-M   'P 1'
#
loop_
_entity.id
_entity.type
_entity.pdbx_description
1 polymer ?
#
loop_
_entity_poly.entity_id
_entity_poly.type
_entity_poly.pdbx_seq_one_letter_code
_entity_poly.pdbx_strand_id
1 'polypeptide(L)' 'MIVSAILLVVCLAIASFLIFHEQQIFPSLIFLGLAFIDGTKFYLSYQKLKERDHHGDN' A
#
# COMPACT_ATOMS: atom_id res chain seq x y z
N MET A 1 -2.39 -3.39 11.20
CA MET A 1 -3.12 -2.86 10.02
C MET A 1 -2.88 -1.37 9.80
N ILE A 2 -3.13 -0.48 10.78
CA ILE A 2 -3.01 0.97 10.57
C ILE A 2 -1.63 1.43 10.07
N VAL A 3 -0.54 0.82 10.54
CA VAL A 3 0.85 1.22 10.21
C VAL A 3 1.19 1.03 8.72
N SER A 4 0.74 -0.06 8.10
CA SER A 4 0.98 -0.31 6.66
C SER A 4 0.15 0.63 5.79
N ALA A 5 -1.08 0.96 6.19
CA ALA A 5 -1.86 1.99 5.51
C ALA A 5 -1.21 3.38 5.59
N ILE A 6 -0.61 3.73 6.73
CA ILE A 6 0.13 5.00 6.90
C ILE A 6 1.38 5.02 6.01
N LEU A 7 2.15 3.93 5.96
CA LEU A 7 3.33 3.81 5.10
C LEU A 7 2.98 3.94 3.60
N LEU A 8 1.85 3.38 3.19
CA LEU A 8 1.30 3.52 1.84
C LEU A 8 1.04 4.97 1.46
N VAL A 9 0.34 5.70 2.33
CA VAL A 9 0.02 7.12 2.11
C VAL A 9 1.30 7.95 2.03
N VAL A 10 2.27 7.68 2.90
CA VAL A 10 3.57 8.36 2.89
C VAL A 10 4.34 8.04 1.60
N CYS A 11 4.35 6.78 1.13
CA CYS A 11 4.97 6.41 -0.15
C CYS A 11 4.31 7.13 -1.34
N LEU A 12 2.98 7.22 -1.36
CA LEU A 12 2.27 7.96 -2.42
C LEU A 12 2.59 9.44 -2.41
N ALA A 13 2.70 10.06 -1.23
CA ALA A 13 3.05 11.46 -1.09
C ALA A 13 4.48 11.74 -1.59
N ILE A 14 5.44 10.89 -1.22
CA ILE A 14 6.84 10.98 -1.68
C ILE A 14 6.93 10.73 -3.19
N ALA A 15 6.23 9.73 -3.71
CA ALA A 15 6.20 9.45 -5.15
C ALA A 15 5.62 10.63 -5.94
N SER A 16 4.52 11.22 -5.46
CA SER A 16 3.92 12.40 -6.08
C SER A 16 4.88 13.59 -6.04
N PHE A 17 5.53 13.83 -4.90
CA PHE A 17 6.52 14.89 -4.77
C PHE A 17 7.68 14.72 -5.77
N LEU A 18 8.22 13.51 -5.91
CA LEU A 18 9.30 13.21 -6.86
C LEU A 18 8.89 13.37 -8.33
N ILE A 19 7.65 13.05 -8.68
CA ILE A 19 7.12 13.21 -10.05
C ILE A 19 6.94 14.69 -10.40
N PHE A 20 6.29 15.45 -9.52
CA PHE A 20 5.90 16.82 -9.81
C PHE A 20 7.02 17.84 -9.58
N HIS A 21 7.91 17.60 -8.61
CA HIS A 21 8.97 18.55 -8.25
C HIS A 21 10.27 18.28 -9.01
N GLU A 22 10.73 17.04 -9.04
CA GLU A 22 12.05 16.66 -9.57
C GLU A 22 11.99 16.01 -10.96
N GLN A 23 10.78 15.78 -11.51
CA GLN A 23 10.55 15.00 -12.75
C GLN A 23 11.27 13.64 -12.75
N GLN A 24 11.52 13.09 -11.56
CA GLN A 24 12.32 11.90 -11.37
C GLN A 24 11.40 10.68 -11.42
N ILE A 25 11.07 10.29 -12.66
CA ILE A 25 10.11 9.23 -12.96
C ILE A 25 10.61 7.86 -12.46
N PHE A 26 11.91 7.57 -12.57
CA PHE A 26 12.48 6.29 -12.12
C PHE A 26 12.30 6.00 -10.62
N PRO A 27 12.70 6.88 -9.68
CA PRO A 27 12.50 6.62 -8.26
C PRO A 27 11.01 6.62 -7.89
N SER A 28 10.17 7.42 -8.55
CA SER A 28 8.72 7.37 -8.34
C SER A 28 8.09 6.02 -8.74
N LEU A 29 8.57 5.40 -9.82
CA LEU A 29 8.15 4.06 -10.27
C LEU A 29 8.50 2.98 -9.24
N ILE A 30 9.68 3.07 -8.62
CA ILE A 30 10.10 2.16 -7.56
C ILE A 30 9.23 2.34 -6.31
N PHE A 31 8.97 3.58 -5.89
CA PHE A 31 8.09 3.88 -4.76
C PHE A 31 6.66 3.43 -5.01
N LEU A 32 6.16 3.61 -6.23
CA LEU A 32 4.83 3.16 -6.63
C LEU A 32 4.73 1.62 -6.61
N GLY A 33 5.76 0.93 -7.08
CA GLY A 33 5.83 -0.54 -7.03
C GLY A 33 5.88 -1.07 -5.59
N LEU A 34 6.67 -0.44 -4.72
CA LEU A 34 6.72 -0.77 -3.29
C LEU A 34 5.36 -0.55 -2.61
N ALA A 35 4.71 0.58 -2.88
CA ALA A 35 3.36 0.86 -2.40
C ALA A 35 2.39 -0.22 -2.88
N PHE A 36 2.45 -0.63 -4.15
CA PHE A 36 1.56 -1.65 -4.70
C PHE A 36 1.72 -3.03 -4.04
N ILE A 37 2.96 -3.45 -3.76
CA ILE A 37 3.25 -4.71 -3.06
C ILE A 37 2.72 -4.66 -1.63
N ASP A 38 2.95 -3.55 -0.91
CA ASP A 38 2.49 -3.41 0.48
C ASP A 38 0.95 -3.37 0.54
N GLY A 39 0.30 -2.67 -0.39
CA GLY A 39 -1.15 -2.67 -0.56
C GLY A 39 -1.73 -4.04 -0.88
N THR A 40 -1.06 -4.83 -1.72
CA THR A 40 -1.51 -6.19 -2.06
C THR A 40 -1.42 -7.12 -0.86
N LYS A 41 -0.31 -7.07 -0.10
CA LYS A 41 -0.17 -7.83 1.16
C LYS A 41 -1.23 -7.41 2.16
N PHE A 42 -1.50 -6.11 2.25
CA PHE A 42 -2.52 -5.58 3.13
C PHE A 42 -3.91 -6.08 2.76
N TYR A 43 -4.26 -6.00 1.48
CA TYR A 43 -5.53 -6.48 0.95
C TYR A 43 -5.71 -7.98 1.18
N LEU A 44 -4.69 -8.79 0.92
CA LEU A 44 -4.73 -10.23 1.17
C LEU A 44 -4.89 -10.55 2.66
N SER A 45 -4.21 -9.80 3.53
CA SER A 45 -4.38 -9.92 4.98
C SER A 45 -5.79 -9.51 5.42
N TYR A 46 -6.36 -8.49 4.81
CA TYR A 46 -7.72 -8.03 5.08
C TYR A 46 -8.76 -9.07 4.62
N GLN A 47 -8.56 -9.68 3.45
CA GLN A 47 -9.42 -10.73 2.94
C GLN A 47 -9.38 -11.98 3.84
N LYS A 48 -8.18 -12.39 4.30
CA LYS A 48 -8.03 -13.49 5.27
C LYS A 48 -8.68 -13.19 6.62
N LEU A 49 -8.65 -11.93 7.07
CA LEU A 49 -9.33 -11.53 8.30
C LEU A 49 -10.86 -11.62 8.12
N LYS A 50 -11.36 -11.12 6.99
CA LYS A 50 -12.79 -11.17 6.62
C LYS A 50 -13.30 -12.62 6.45
N GLU A 51 -12.49 -13.53 5.93
CA GLU A 51 -12.83 -14.96 5.85
C GLU A 51 -12.92 -15.63 7.23
N ARG A 52 -12.08 -15.24 8.21
CA ARG A 52 -12.19 -15.77 9.57
C ARG A 52 -13.43 -15.31 10.30
N ASP A 53 -13.83 -14.05 10.12
CA ASP A 53 -15.06 -13.54 10.73
C ASP A 53 -16.32 -14.20 10.15
N HIS A 54 -16.31 -14.63 8.88
CA HIS A 54 -17.43 -15.38 8.29
C HIS A 54 -17.45 -16.88 8.63
N HIS A 55 -16.36 -17.47 9.11
CA HIS A 55 -16.31 -18.90 9.46
C HIS A 55 -16.52 -19.16 10.97
N GLY A 56 -16.61 -18.11 11.79
CA GLY A 56 -16.94 -18.21 13.22
C GLY A 56 -18.45 -18.19 13.54
N ASP A 57 -19.30 -18.03 12.53
CA ASP A 57 -20.76 -17.97 12.64
C ASP A 57 -21.41 -19.27 12.13
N ASN A 58 -20.90 -20.43 12.57
CA ASN A 58 -21.55 -21.72 12.33
C ASN A 58 -21.30 -22.71 13.46
#